data_AF-A0A7G9B5U0-F1
#
_entry.id   AF-A0A7G9B5U0-F1
#
_cell.length_a   1.000
_cell.length_b   1.000
_cell.length_c   1.000
_cell.angle_alpha   90.00
_cell.angle_beta   90.00
_cell.angle_gamma   90.00
#
_symmetry.space_group_name_H-M   'P 1'
#
loop_
_entity.id
_entity.type
_entity.pdbx_description
1 polymer ?
#
loop_
_entity_poly.entity_id
_entity_poly.type
_entity_poly.pdbx_seq_one_letter_code
_entity_poly.pdbx_strand_id
1 'polypeptide(L)'
;MKSRLEQLLDELLRQIDIPAMEQAMSKQYKSQIRRRWELPADYWMLLERCCGLRTVWSNDTYEALELWGLDTLVKGQEGYAYNPVEQKVIKDWDEHLVVIASDAGDPYCLDLRRNDTAVFWAEHGAGTWDFQPAFDCLEDFLESVLDVPKTQEYETAYPYHYIRLIVTGISDTKKALVFLKQHFGDSSFQQTKDRLKELPLLIYSGLDTGTAPLENSLDRWGLMYEKQQISLEKFLEDQAYIRNL
;
A
#
# COMPACT_ATOMS: atom_id res chain seq x y z
N MET A 1 35.10 -4.24 -4.58
CA MET A 1 34.15 -4.90 -3.66
C MET A 1 32.94 -3.99 -3.61
N LYS A 2 31.72 -4.50 -3.80
CA LYS A 2 30.50 -3.66 -3.80
C LYS A 2 30.21 -3.14 -2.40
N SER A 3 29.74 -1.90 -2.27
CA SER A 3 29.30 -1.34 -0.97
C SER A 3 28.06 -2.10 -0.45
N ARG A 4 27.74 -1.97 0.85
CA ARG A 4 26.52 -2.58 1.43
C ARG A 4 25.27 -2.06 0.71
N LEU A 5 25.21 -0.75 0.49
CA LEU A 5 24.11 -0.11 -0.25
C LEU A 5 23.97 -0.65 -1.68
N GLU A 6 25.07 -0.83 -2.42
CA GLU A 6 25.02 -1.44 -3.75
C GLU A 6 24.46 -2.86 -3.73
N GLN A 7 24.78 -3.65 -2.69
CA GLN A 7 24.28 -5.01 -2.53
C GLN A 7 22.78 -5.05 -2.22
N LEU A 8 22.30 -4.16 -1.34
CA LEU A 8 20.87 -4.03 -1.02
C LEU A 8 20.09 -3.59 -2.25
N LEU A 9 20.57 -2.60 -3.00
CA LEU A 9 19.94 -2.16 -4.24
C LEU A 9 19.91 -3.26 -5.30
N ASP A 10 20.97 -4.06 -5.42
CA ASP A 10 20.97 -5.22 -6.31
C ASP A 10 19.90 -6.26 -5.91
N GLU A 11 19.69 -6.48 -4.61
CA GLU A 11 18.67 -7.41 -4.12
C GLU A 11 17.26 -6.85 -4.35
N LEU A 12 17.03 -5.56 -4.06
CA LEU A 12 15.78 -4.85 -4.36
C LEU A 12 15.38 -5.00 -5.83
N LEU A 13 16.35 -4.78 -6.72
CA LEU A 13 16.12 -4.85 -8.16
C LEU A 13 15.99 -6.28 -8.70
N ARG A 14 16.35 -7.32 -7.94
CA ARG A 14 16.04 -8.71 -8.32
C ARG A 14 14.58 -9.07 -8.07
N GLN A 15 13.95 -8.44 -7.09
CA GLN A 15 12.58 -8.73 -6.71
C GLN A 15 11.55 -7.97 -7.57
N ILE A 16 12.02 -7.04 -8.41
CA ILE A 16 11.18 -6.05 -9.08
C ILE A 16 11.55 -5.96 -10.55
N ASP A 17 10.55 -5.92 -11.43
CA ASP A 17 10.76 -5.58 -12.83
C ASP A 17 10.77 -4.06 -13.01
N ILE A 18 11.92 -3.50 -13.38
CA ILE A 18 12.04 -2.08 -13.71
C ILE A 18 12.17 -1.93 -15.23
N PRO A 19 11.24 -1.20 -15.88
CA PRO A 19 11.32 -0.98 -17.32
C PRO A 19 12.56 -0.16 -17.70
N ALA A 20 13.22 -0.54 -18.78
CA ALA A 20 14.34 0.21 -19.32
C ALA A 20 13.90 1.63 -19.73
N MET A 21 14.54 2.64 -19.17
CA MET A 21 14.24 4.05 -19.43
C MET A 21 15.20 4.65 -20.46
N GLU A 22 14.69 5.54 -21.32
CA GLU A 22 15.52 6.29 -22.26
C GLU A 22 16.51 7.22 -21.55
N GLN A 23 17.76 7.26 -22.03
CA GLN A 23 18.83 8.09 -21.45
C GLN A 23 18.50 9.60 -21.42
N ALA A 24 17.72 10.09 -22.38
CA ALA A 24 17.31 11.49 -22.44
C ALA A 24 16.38 11.87 -21.26
N MET A 25 15.43 11.00 -20.92
CA MET A 25 14.51 11.18 -19.79
C MET A 25 15.25 11.18 -18.45
N SER A 26 16.19 10.25 -18.27
CA SER A 26 17.04 10.19 -17.07
C SER A 26 17.83 11.50 -16.85
N LYS A 27 18.40 12.09 -17.91
CA LYS A 27 19.10 13.38 -17.83
C LYS A 27 18.17 14.52 -17.41
N GLN A 28 16.94 14.53 -17.92
CA GLN A 28 15.95 15.53 -17.57
C GLN A 28 15.58 15.47 -16.09
N TYR A 29 15.30 14.28 -15.55
CA TYR A 29 14.97 14.12 -14.12
C TYR A 29 16.13 14.53 -13.21
N LYS A 30 17.37 14.10 -13.53
CA LYS A 30 18.57 14.54 -12.79
C LYS A 30 18.70 16.05 -12.77
N SER A 31 18.44 16.72 -13.90
CA SER A 31 18.50 18.18 -13.97
C SER A 31 17.42 18.85 -13.13
N GLN A 32 16.20 18.31 -13.09
CA GLN A 32 15.13 18.84 -12.25
C GLN A 32 15.45 18.74 -10.76
N ILE A 33 15.94 17.57 -10.32
CA ILE A 33 16.29 17.32 -8.92
C ILE A 33 17.45 18.23 -8.48
N ARG A 34 18.51 18.35 -9.30
CA ARG A 34 19.67 19.23 -9.00
C ARG A 34 19.34 20.72 -8.91
N ARG A 35 18.24 21.16 -9.50
CA ARG A 35 17.77 22.55 -9.37
C ARG A 35 17.07 22.82 -8.04
N ARG A 36 16.64 21.77 -7.35
CA ARG A 36 15.85 21.86 -6.12
C ARG A 36 16.66 21.49 -4.89
N TRP A 37 17.52 20.47 -5.00
CA TRP A 37 18.20 19.90 -3.85
C TRP A 37 19.66 19.54 -4.16
N GLU A 38 20.49 19.70 -3.14
CA GLU A 38 21.81 19.07 -3.05
C GLU A 38 21.66 17.79 -2.23
N LEU A 39 21.60 16.65 -2.92
CA LEU A 39 21.34 15.35 -2.28
C LEU A 39 22.64 14.60 -1.96
N PRO A 40 22.69 13.81 -0.86
CA PRO A 40 23.80 12.90 -0.57
C PRO A 40 24.09 11.93 -1.72
N ALA A 41 25.36 11.55 -1.88
CA ALA A 41 25.80 10.66 -2.96
C ALA A 41 25.11 9.28 -2.91
N ASP A 42 24.91 8.75 -1.71
CA ASP A 42 24.25 7.46 -1.49
C ASP A 42 22.78 7.51 -1.91
N TYR A 43 22.10 8.62 -1.65
CA TYR A 43 20.72 8.80 -2.09
C TYR A 43 20.62 8.99 -3.61
N TRP A 44 21.59 9.67 -4.24
CA TRP A 44 21.68 9.70 -5.71
C TRP A 44 21.79 8.31 -6.32
N MET A 45 22.57 7.42 -5.70
CA MET A 45 22.70 6.04 -6.18
C MET A 45 21.36 5.30 -6.10
N LEU A 46 20.62 5.43 -5.00
CA LEU A 46 19.27 4.87 -4.87
C LEU A 46 18.36 5.38 -5.98
N LEU A 47 18.26 6.71 -6.16
CA LEU A 47 17.38 7.32 -7.15
C LEU A 47 17.65 6.77 -8.55
N GLU A 48 18.92 6.73 -8.95
CA GLU A 48 19.32 6.26 -10.28
C GLU A 48 18.98 4.78 -10.48
N ARG A 49 19.14 3.95 -9.44
CA ARG A 49 18.84 2.51 -9.47
C ARG A 49 17.33 2.24 -9.44
N CYS A 50 16.55 3.10 -8.79
CA CYS A 50 15.10 2.98 -8.66
C CYS A 50 14.32 3.80 -9.71
N CYS A 51 14.96 4.28 -10.78
CA CYS A 51 14.28 5.00 -11.85
C CYS A 51 13.26 4.09 -12.55
N GLY A 52 11.97 4.45 -12.53
CA GLY A 52 10.90 3.62 -13.07
C GLY A 52 10.31 2.61 -12.07
N LEU A 53 10.75 2.66 -10.80
CA LEU A 53 10.19 1.85 -9.72
C LEU A 53 8.70 2.17 -9.52
N ARG A 54 7.87 1.12 -9.41
CA ARG A 54 6.41 1.20 -9.21
C ARG A 54 5.92 0.25 -8.11
N THR A 55 6.84 -0.33 -7.36
CA THR A 55 6.51 -1.30 -6.31
C THR A 55 5.96 -0.58 -5.10
N VAL A 56 4.94 -1.19 -4.51
CA VAL A 56 4.41 -0.85 -3.20
C VAL A 56 4.68 -2.04 -2.29
N TRP A 57 5.30 -1.79 -1.14
CA TRP A 57 5.58 -2.83 -0.15
C TRP A 57 4.53 -2.80 0.95
N SER A 58 4.10 -3.98 1.38
CA SER A 58 3.20 -4.17 2.50
C SER A 58 3.70 -5.38 3.30
N ASN A 59 3.99 -5.17 4.58
CA ASN A 59 4.47 -6.19 5.52
C ASN A 59 4.04 -5.82 6.95
N ASP A 60 4.56 -6.49 7.97
CA ASP A 60 4.21 -6.19 9.37
C ASP A 60 4.67 -4.79 9.83
N THR A 61 5.60 -4.17 9.09
CA THR A 61 6.13 -2.83 9.35
C THR A 61 5.42 -1.75 8.54
N TYR A 62 5.02 -2.06 7.30
CA TYR A 62 4.52 -1.11 6.32
C TYR A 62 3.12 -1.46 5.84
N GLU A 63 2.22 -0.47 5.80
CA GLU A 63 0.87 -0.66 5.26
C GLU A 63 0.91 -0.70 3.73
N ALA A 64 1.48 0.32 3.12
CA ALA A 64 1.61 0.53 1.69
C ALA A 64 2.76 1.50 1.39
N LEU A 65 4.00 1.05 1.64
CA LEU A 65 5.20 1.84 1.41
C LEU A 65 5.51 1.99 -0.08
N GLU A 66 5.59 3.22 -0.55
CA GLU A 66 6.08 3.62 -1.86
C GLU A 66 7.43 4.30 -1.75
N LEU A 67 8.45 3.79 -2.44
CA LEU A 67 9.79 4.38 -2.48
C LEU A 67 9.98 5.25 -3.73
N TRP A 68 10.55 6.43 -3.56
CA TRP A 68 10.77 7.35 -4.68
C TRP A 68 12.06 7.05 -5.44
N GLY A 69 11.91 6.89 -6.75
CA GLY A 69 13.00 6.80 -7.72
C GLY A 69 13.27 8.13 -8.41
N LEU A 70 14.25 8.11 -9.32
CA LEU A 70 14.67 9.31 -10.07
C LEU A 70 13.51 10.04 -10.77
N ASP A 71 12.56 9.31 -11.32
CA ASP A 71 11.42 9.85 -12.08
C ASP A 71 10.24 10.26 -11.19
N THR A 72 10.15 9.74 -9.96
CA THR A 72 9.03 9.99 -9.06
C THR A 72 9.35 10.98 -7.94
N LEU A 73 10.61 11.20 -7.56
CA LEU A 73 10.99 12.04 -6.42
C LEU A 73 10.30 13.42 -6.40
N VAL A 74 10.35 14.14 -7.52
CA VAL A 74 9.77 15.49 -7.62
C VAL A 74 8.26 15.48 -7.40
N LYS A 75 7.57 14.48 -7.97
CA LYS A 75 6.12 14.31 -7.83
C LYS A 75 5.76 13.78 -6.45
N GLY A 76 6.60 12.94 -5.85
CA GLY A 76 6.44 12.41 -4.49
C GLY A 76 6.49 13.47 -3.39
N GLN A 77 6.80 14.73 -3.72
CA GLN A 77 6.65 15.86 -2.79
C GLN A 77 5.26 16.49 -2.80
N GLU A 78 4.40 16.14 -3.77
CA GLU A 78 3.03 16.65 -3.85
C GLU A 78 2.21 16.19 -2.65
N GLY A 79 1.54 17.12 -1.96
CA GLY A 79 0.81 16.87 -0.73
C GLY A 79 1.64 17.03 0.55
N TYR A 80 2.98 17.06 0.44
CA TYR A 80 3.91 17.26 1.55
C TYR A 80 4.57 18.64 1.47
N ALA A 81 5.64 18.76 0.68
CA ALA A 81 6.39 20.01 0.51
C ALA A 81 5.76 20.93 -0.55
N TYR A 82 4.89 20.39 -1.41
CA TYR A 82 4.32 21.14 -2.54
C TYR A 82 2.83 20.87 -2.69
N ASN A 83 2.04 21.94 -2.81
CA ASN A 83 0.62 21.87 -3.12
C ASN A 83 0.43 21.93 -4.66
N PRO A 84 0.00 20.84 -5.32
CA PRO A 84 -0.17 20.81 -6.77
C PRO A 84 -1.37 21.63 -7.26
N VAL A 85 -2.37 21.88 -6.41
CA VAL A 85 -3.56 22.67 -6.75
C VAL A 85 -3.22 24.16 -6.74
N GLU A 86 -2.55 24.64 -5.70
CA GLU A 86 -2.14 26.04 -5.58
C GLU A 86 -0.83 26.36 -6.32
N GLN A 87 -0.12 25.32 -6.75
CA GLN A 87 1.20 25.38 -7.39
C GLN A 87 2.24 26.13 -6.55
N LYS A 88 2.28 25.84 -5.25
CA LYS A 88 3.14 26.52 -4.27
C LYS A 88 3.74 25.55 -3.28
N VAL A 89 4.90 25.92 -2.74
CA VAL A 89 5.50 25.25 -1.57
C VAL A 89 4.57 25.44 -0.37
N ILE A 90 4.36 24.37 0.39
CA ILE A 90 3.55 24.40 1.61
C ILE A 90 4.37 25.09 2.70
N LYS A 91 3.85 26.19 3.25
CA LYS A 91 4.62 27.08 4.14
C LYS A 91 5.09 26.43 5.43
N ASP A 92 4.34 25.46 5.93
CA ASP A 92 4.61 24.81 7.21
C ASP A 92 5.49 23.55 7.04
N TRP A 93 5.98 23.29 5.82
CA TRP A 93 6.94 22.22 5.56
C TRP A 93 8.38 22.76 5.67
N ASP A 94 9.26 22.03 6.36
CA ASP A 94 10.69 22.36 6.42
C ASP A 94 11.34 22.10 5.05
N GLU A 95 11.86 23.15 4.41
CA GLU A 95 12.45 23.05 3.05
C GLU A 95 13.68 22.16 2.96
N HIS A 96 14.29 21.81 4.10
CA HIS A 96 15.43 20.89 4.17
C HIS A 96 15.00 19.43 4.27
N LEU A 97 13.71 19.14 4.48
CA LEU A 97 13.17 17.78 4.49
C LEU A 97 12.72 17.38 3.09
N VAL A 98 13.33 16.32 2.58
CA VAL A 98 12.96 15.70 1.31
C VAL A 98 12.29 14.38 1.61
N VAL A 99 11.03 14.24 1.20
CA VAL A 99 10.32 12.96 1.29
C VAL A 99 10.98 11.99 0.32
N ILE A 100 11.38 10.82 0.79
CA ILE A 100 12.04 9.76 0.01
C ILE A 100 11.15 8.53 -0.17
N ALA A 101 10.17 8.35 0.71
CA ALA A 101 9.15 7.33 0.62
C ALA A 101 7.88 7.79 1.36
N SER A 102 6.76 7.13 1.09
CA SER A 102 5.48 7.38 1.74
C SER A 102 4.84 6.05 2.11
N ASP A 103 4.38 5.89 3.34
CA ASP A 103 3.62 4.72 3.77
C ASP A 103 2.20 5.14 4.14
N ALA A 104 1.23 4.86 3.27
CA ALA A 104 -0.17 5.24 3.46
C ALA A 104 -0.42 6.73 3.80
N GLY A 105 0.52 7.63 3.45
CA GLY A 105 0.45 9.07 3.74
C GLY A 105 1.45 9.54 4.80
N ASP A 106 2.13 8.62 5.49
CA ASP A 106 3.20 8.93 6.41
C ASP A 106 4.54 9.09 5.67
N PRO A 107 5.17 10.28 5.71
CA PRO A 107 6.39 10.52 4.96
C PRO A 107 7.63 9.98 5.68
N TYR A 108 8.49 9.28 4.95
CA TYR A 108 9.88 9.05 5.31
C TYR A 108 10.75 10.09 4.61
N CYS A 109 11.60 10.80 5.34
CA CYS A 109 12.34 11.96 4.87
C CYS A 109 13.83 11.88 5.17
N LEU A 110 14.63 12.53 4.32
CA LEU A 110 16.01 12.92 4.64
C LEU A 110 16.05 14.39 5.06
N ASP A 111 16.84 14.70 6.09
CA ASP A 111 17.21 16.07 6.44
C ASP A 111 18.53 16.46 5.78
N LEU A 112 18.45 17.29 4.75
CA LEU A 112 19.61 17.69 3.94
C LEU A 112 20.65 18.52 4.71
N ARG A 113 20.33 19.04 5.90
CA ARG A 113 21.30 19.78 6.74
C ARG A 113 22.35 18.86 7.36
N ARG A 114 22.04 17.57 7.52
CA ARG A 114 22.86 16.62 8.28
C ARG A 114 24.07 16.10 7.50
N ASN A 115 24.03 16.19 6.17
CA ASN A 115 25.04 15.62 5.29
C ASN A 115 25.29 14.11 5.54
N ASP A 116 24.30 13.43 6.12
CA ASP A 116 24.20 11.97 6.28
C ASP A 116 22.91 11.48 5.61
N THR A 117 22.57 10.20 5.81
CA THR A 117 21.37 9.58 5.24
C THR A 117 20.43 9.01 6.29
N ALA A 118 20.43 9.58 7.50
CA ALA A 118 19.47 9.22 8.52
C ALA A 118 18.04 9.53 8.03
N VAL A 119 17.12 8.58 8.25
CA VAL A 119 15.74 8.66 7.78
C VAL A 119 14.84 9.04 8.95
N PHE A 120 14.02 10.06 8.73
CA PHE A 120 13.02 10.54 9.68
C PHE A 120 11.63 10.17 9.20
N TRP A 121 10.70 9.98 10.13
CA TRP A 121 9.31 9.64 9.85
C TRP A 121 8.38 10.54 10.66
N ALA A 122 7.18 10.80 10.15
CA ALA A 122 6.12 11.47 10.89
C ALA A 122 4.76 10.86 10.57
N GLU A 123 3.86 10.84 11.55
CA GLU A 123 2.47 10.42 11.34
C GLU A 123 1.68 11.54 10.66
N HIS A 124 0.94 11.19 9.60
CA HIS A 124 0.02 12.10 8.94
C HIS A 124 -1.27 12.29 9.72
N GLY A 125 -1.96 13.42 9.50
CA GLY A 125 -3.27 13.67 10.11
C GLY A 125 -3.25 14.17 11.57
N ALA A 126 -2.07 14.26 12.22
CA ALA A 126 -1.92 14.82 13.56
C ALA A 126 -2.07 16.36 13.63
N GLY A 127 -2.26 17.03 12.49
CA GLY A 127 -2.41 18.49 12.39
C GLY A 127 -1.10 19.28 12.36
N THR A 128 0.00 18.67 12.81
CA THR A 128 1.38 19.17 12.68
C THR A 128 2.32 18.02 12.37
N TRP A 129 3.39 18.27 11.62
CA TRP A 129 4.44 17.28 11.39
C TRP A 129 5.39 17.22 12.58
N ASP A 130 5.43 16.08 13.27
CA ASP A 130 6.39 15.79 14.34
C ASP A 130 7.33 14.67 13.88
N PHE A 131 8.49 15.07 13.35
CA PHE A 131 9.45 14.14 12.77
C PHE A 131 10.30 13.45 13.84
N GLN A 132 10.31 12.13 13.79
CA GLN A 132 11.09 11.27 14.67
C GLN A 132 12.14 10.49 13.86
N PRO A 133 13.32 10.18 14.44
CA PRO A 133 14.27 9.28 13.79
C PRO A 133 13.64 7.90 13.58
N ALA A 134 13.73 7.38 12.35
CA ALA A 134 13.24 6.06 11.99
C ALA A 134 14.38 5.08 11.72
N PHE A 135 15.42 5.53 10.99
CA PHE A 135 16.59 4.72 10.66
C PHE A 135 17.87 5.56 10.73
N ASP A 136 18.97 4.95 11.17
CA ASP A 136 20.27 5.63 11.31
C ASP A 136 20.90 5.96 9.94
N CYS A 137 20.58 5.19 8.90
CA CYS A 137 21.06 5.40 7.54
C CYS A 137 20.13 4.81 6.47
N LEU A 138 20.40 5.14 5.21
CA LEU A 138 19.61 4.66 4.06
C LEU A 138 19.69 3.14 3.88
N GLU A 139 20.82 2.53 4.23
CA GLU A 139 21.00 1.09 4.17
C GLU A 139 20.07 0.36 5.12
N ASP A 140 19.93 0.83 6.36
CA ASP A 140 19.06 0.19 7.34
C ASP A 140 17.59 0.34 6.94
N PHE A 141 17.22 1.48 6.35
CA PHE A 141 15.89 1.68 5.75
C PHE A 141 15.64 0.74 4.56
N LEU A 142 16.61 0.57 3.65
CA LEU A 142 16.44 -0.36 2.53
C LEU A 142 16.41 -1.82 2.98
N GLU A 143 17.15 -2.17 4.02
CA GLU A 143 17.12 -3.50 4.60
C GLU A 143 15.73 -3.81 5.18
N SER A 144 15.08 -2.89 5.88
CA SER A 144 13.71 -3.10 6.38
C SER A 144 12.67 -3.23 5.27
N VAL A 145 12.90 -2.61 4.10
CA VAL A 145 12.09 -2.82 2.89
C VAL A 145 12.32 -4.21 2.29
N LEU A 146 13.55 -4.72 2.37
CA LEU A 146 13.98 -6.00 1.80
C LEU A 146 13.76 -7.20 2.72
N ASP A 147 13.54 -6.98 4.01
CA ASP A 147 13.27 -8.02 5.01
C ASP A 147 11.85 -8.57 4.83
N VAL A 148 11.62 -9.13 3.63
CA VAL A 148 10.67 -10.19 3.41
C VAL A 148 11.31 -11.42 4.04
N PRO A 149 10.75 -12.01 5.11
CA PRO A 149 11.42 -13.07 5.84
C PRO A 149 11.89 -14.19 4.90
N LYS A 150 13.21 -14.36 4.78
CA LYS A 150 13.80 -15.57 4.21
C LYS A 150 13.46 -16.71 5.14
N THR A 151 12.40 -17.44 4.83
CA THR A 151 12.14 -18.80 5.33
C THR A 151 12.49 -18.99 6.81
N GLN A 152 11.65 -18.46 7.68
CA GLN A 152 11.40 -19.17 8.93
C GLN A 152 10.01 -19.77 8.81
N GLU A 153 9.94 -21.08 9.01
CA GLU A 153 8.72 -21.75 9.42
C GLU A 153 8.26 -21.10 10.73
N TYR A 154 7.58 -19.97 10.62
CA TYR A 154 6.84 -19.37 11.71
C TYR A 154 5.42 -19.88 11.61
N GLU A 155 5.03 -20.66 12.62
CA GLU A 155 3.64 -20.94 12.91
C GLU A 155 2.84 -19.64 12.83
N THR A 156 1.89 -19.62 11.90
CA THR A 156 1.16 -18.44 11.44
C THR A 156 0.31 -17.82 12.54
N ALA A 157 0.69 -16.62 12.95
CA ALA A 157 -0.22 -15.67 13.57
C ALA A 157 -0.07 -14.32 12.87
N TYR A 158 -0.44 -14.27 11.59
CA TYR A 158 -0.72 -12.98 10.95
C TYR A 158 -1.78 -12.26 11.81
N PRO A 159 -1.58 -10.99 12.22
CA PRO A 159 -2.59 -10.25 12.95
C PRO A 159 -3.86 -9.99 12.11
N TYR A 160 -3.75 -10.20 10.80
CA TYR A 160 -4.84 -10.16 9.85
C TYR A 160 -5.61 -11.48 9.82
N HIS A 161 -6.78 -11.47 10.45
CA HIS A 161 -7.76 -12.53 10.29
C HIS A 161 -8.53 -12.29 9.00
N TYR A 162 -8.12 -12.92 7.90
CA TYR A 162 -8.96 -12.94 6.70
C TYR A 162 -10.17 -13.81 6.97
N ILE A 163 -11.33 -13.31 6.61
CA ILE A 163 -12.57 -14.05 6.68
C ILE A 163 -13.31 -14.00 5.37
N ARG A 164 -14.16 -14.99 5.18
CA ARG A 164 -15.26 -14.91 4.23
C ARG A 164 -16.60 -15.04 4.95
N LEU A 165 -17.58 -14.30 4.43
CA LEU A 165 -18.98 -14.47 4.79
C LEU A 165 -19.69 -15.12 3.62
N ILE A 166 -20.37 -16.22 3.91
CA ILE A 166 -21.06 -17.04 2.93
C ILE A 166 -22.51 -17.14 3.34
N VAL A 167 -23.43 -16.66 2.51
CA VAL A 167 -24.86 -16.86 2.71
C VAL A 167 -25.20 -18.31 2.39
N THR A 168 -25.76 -19.02 3.36
CA THR A 168 -26.17 -20.42 3.25
C THR A 168 -27.68 -20.56 3.12
N GLY A 169 -28.43 -19.50 3.40
CA GLY A 169 -29.85 -19.44 3.08
C GLY A 169 -30.51 -18.15 3.53
N ILE A 170 -31.82 -18.09 3.33
CA ILE A 170 -32.64 -16.90 3.55
C ILE A 170 -33.92 -17.30 4.27
N SER A 171 -34.22 -16.63 5.39
CA SER A 171 -35.58 -16.61 5.91
C SER A 171 -36.37 -15.68 5.00
N ASP A 172 -37.44 -16.18 4.35
CA ASP A 172 -38.17 -15.61 3.21
C ASP A 172 -38.70 -14.17 3.43
N THR A 173 -37.80 -13.19 3.51
CA THR A 173 -38.11 -11.79 3.74
C THR A 173 -37.81 -10.98 2.49
N LYS A 174 -38.74 -10.10 2.12
CA LYS A 174 -38.54 -9.11 1.05
C LYS A 174 -37.29 -8.26 1.28
N LYS A 175 -36.88 -8.05 2.53
CA LYS A 175 -35.72 -7.24 2.90
C LYS A 175 -34.40 -7.94 2.55
N ALA A 176 -34.27 -9.23 2.78
CA ALA A 176 -33.09 -9.99 2.39
C ALA A 176 -32.95 -10.04 0.85
N LEU A 177 -34.05 -10.19 0.10
CA LEU A 177 -34.01 -10.09 -1.37
C LEU A 177 -33.58 -8.71 -1.87
N VAL A 178 -34.03 -7.62 -1.23
CA VAL A 178 -33.60 -6.26 -1.56
C VAL A 178 -32.12 -6.07 -1.27
N PHE A 179 -31.66 -6.54 -0.12
CA PHE A 179 -30.25 -6.47 0.25
C PHE A 179 -29.36 -7.20 -0.75
N LEU A 180 -29.65 -8.47 -1.06
CA LEU A 180 -28.85 -9.26 -2.00
C LEU A 180 -28.85 -8.66 -3.40
N LYS A 181 -29.99 -8.14 -3.87
CA LYS A 181 -30.07 -7.45 -5.16
C LYS A 181 -29.16 -6.22 -5.20
N GLN A 182 -29.14 -5.42 -4.12
CA GLN A 182 -28.27 -4.25 -4.01
C GLN A 182 -26.80 -4.64 -3.92
N HIS A 183 -26.49 -5.68 -3.14
CA HIS A 183 -25.14 -6.18 -2.93
C HIS A 183 -24.51 -6.71 -4.24
N PHE A 184 -25.24 -7.54 -5.00
CA PHE A 184 -24.74 -8.09 -6.27
C PHE A 184 -24.95 -7.16 -7.47
N GLY A 185 -25.56 -5.98 -7.29
CA GLY A 185 -25.86 -5.07 -8.40
C GLY A 185 -26.85 -5.63 -9.42
N ASP A 186 -27.66 -6.62 -9.03
CA ASP A 186 -28.57 -7.32 -9.94
C ASP A 186 -29.61 -6.36 -10.52
N SER A 187 -29.92 -6.53 -11.80
CA SER A 187 -30.89 -5.70 -12.54
C SER A 187 -32.34 -5.98 -12.13
N SER A 188 -32.65 -7.18 -11.64
CA SER A 188 -33.99 -7.62 -11.28
C SER A 188 -34.02 -8.55 -10.08
N PHE A 189 -35.16 -8.65 -9.39
CA PHE A 189 -35.35 -9.65 -8.32
C PHE A 189 -35.32 -11.09 -8.82
N GLN A 190 -35.61 -11.33 -10.10
CA GLN A 190 -35.54 -12.68 -10.67
C GLN A 190 -34.08 -13.14 -10.73
N GLN A 191 -33.15 -12.26 -11.15
CA GLN A 191 -31.72 -12.53 -11.16
C GLN A 191 -31.20 -12.88 -9.75
N THR A 192 -31.61 -12.13 -8.73
CA THR A 192 -31.28 -12.44 -7.32
C THR A 192 -31.84 -13.77 -6.86
N LYS A 193 -33.08 -14.11 -7.27
CA LYS A 193 -33.68 -15.42 -6.98
C LYS A 193 -32.97 -16.56 -7.71
N ASP A 194 -32.44 -16.31 -8.90
CA ASP A 194 -31.66 -17.31 -9.64
C ASP A 194 -30.31 -17.56 -8.96
N ARG A 195 -29.62 -16.52 -8.47
CA ARG A 195 -28.42 -16.68 -7.62
C ARG A 195 -28.71 -17.49 -6.36
N LEU A 196 -29.86 -17.27 -5.71
CA LEU A 196 -30.27 -18.02 -4.52
C LEU A 196 -30.48 -19.53 -4.77
N LYS A 197 -30.58 -19.99 -6.02
CA LYS A 197 -30.61 -21.44 -6.34
C LYS A 197 -29.21 -22.06 -6.26
N GLU A 198 -28.16 -21.24 -6.39
CA GLU A 198 -26.75 -21.62 -6.37
C GLU A 198 -26.13 -21.43 -4.97
N LEU A 199 -26.93 -21.43 -3.91
CA LEU A 199 -26.41 -21.41 -2.55
C LEU A 199 -25.41 -22.56 -2.34
N PRO A 200 -24.31 -22.35 -1.60
CA PRO A 200 -24.02 -21.15 -0.81
C PRO A 200 -23.34 -20.01 -1.60
N LEU A 201 -23.65 -18.76 -1.25
CA LEU A 201 -23.18 -17.56 -1.97
C LEU A 201 -22.12 -16.80 -1.19
N LEU A 202 -20.95 -16.58 -1.79
CA LEU A 202 -19.92 -15.69 -1.24
C LEU A 202 -20.37 -14.23 -1.35
N ILE A 203 -20.43 -13.53 -0.21
CA ILE A 203 -20.83 -12.11 -0.14
C ILE A 203 -19.71 -11.21 0.39
N TYR A 204 -18.67 -11.79 0.98
CA TYR A 204 -17.52 -11.05 1.47
C TYR A 204 -16.31 -11.96 1.56
N SER A 205 -15.15 -11.45 1.17
CA SER A 205 -13.84 -12.04 1.45
C SER A 205 -12.87 -10.88 1.71
N GLY A 206 -12.29 -10.80 2.90
CA GLY A 206 -11.51 -9.64 3.34
C GLY A 206 -11.13 -9.70 4.82
N LEU A 207 -10.68 -8.57 5.36
CA LEU A 207 -10.23 -8.47 6.76
C LEU A 207 -11.39 -8.51 7.77
N ASP A 208 -11.21 -9.25 8.86
CA ASP A 208 -12.21 -9.38 9.94
C ASP A 208 -12.64 -8.03 10.52
N THR A 209 -11.71 -7.08 10.64
CA THR A 209 -11.92 -5.75 11.23
C THR A 209 -13.01 -4.93 10.51
N GLY A 210 -13.35 -5.27 9.26
CA GLY A 210 -14.36 -4.57 8.45
C GLY A 210 -15.76 -5.21 8.44
N THR A 211 -15.99 -6.30 9.18
CA THR A 211 -17.13 -7.20 8.88
C THR A 211 -18.37 -6.96 9.71
N ALA A 212 -18.23 -6.32 10.88
CA ALA A 212 -19.34 -6.05 11.79
C ALA A 212 -20.55 -5.33 11.16
N PRO A 213 -20.40 -4.30 10.31
CA PRO A 213 -21.54 -3.65 9.66
C PRO A 213 -22.31 -4.60 8.72
N LEU A 214 -21.60 -5.54 8.10
CA LEU A 214 -22.16 -6.52 7.16
C LEU A 214 -22.83 -7.67 7.92
N GLU A 215 -22.25 -8.17 8.99
CA GLU A 215 -22.86 -9.20 9.85
C GLU A 215 -24.18 -8.71 10.48
N ASN A 216 -24.17 -7.52 11.09
CA ASN A 216 -25.38 -6.87 11.64
C ASN A 216 -26.51 -6.75 10.62
N SER A 217 -26.11 -6.50 9.39
CA SER A 217 -26.95 -6.37 8.22
C SER A 217 -27.58 -7.73 7.86
N LEU A 218 -26.78 -8.79 7.71
CA LEU A 218 -27.27 -10.16 7.47
C LEU A 218 -28.24 -10.63 8.54
N ASP A 219 -27.91 -10.43 9.82
CA ASP A 219 -28.77 -10.76 10.96
C ASP A 219 -30.10 -10.02 10.90
N ARG A 220 -30.04 -8.69 10.69
CA ARG A 220 -31.23 -7.82 10.66
C ARG A 220 -32.22 -8.21 9.56
N TRP A 221 -31.73 -8.76 8.45
CA TRP A 221 -32.59 -9.16 7.33
C TRP A 221 -32.87 -10.66 7.29
N GLY A 222 -32.35 -11.44 8.24
CA GLY A 222 -32.63 -12.87 8.38
C GLY A 222 -31.95 -13.72 7.31
N LEU A 223 -30.75 -13.34 6.89
CA LEU A 223 -29.87 -14.17 6.06
C LEU A 223 -29.09 -15.12 6.97
N MET A 224 -29.17 -16.41 6.67
CA MET A 224 -28.32 -17.41 7.32
C MET A 224 -26.97 -17.37 6.64
N TYR A 225 -25.90 -17.26 7.42
CA TYR A 225 -24.56 -17.17 6.89
C TYR A 225 -23.55 -17.94 7.75
N GLU A 226 -22.45 -18.31 7.12
CA GLU A 226 -21.27 -18.83 7.77
C GLU A 226 -20.13 -17.82 7.68
N LYS A 227 -19.43 -17.64 8.80
CA LYS A 227 -18.18 -16.91 8.89
C LYS A 227 -17.04 -17.92 8.98
N GLN A 228 -16.10 -17.83 8.05
CA GLN A 228 -14.97 -18.74 7.99
C GLN A 228 -13.68 -17.94 7.94
N GLN A 229 -12.75 -18.24 8.84
CA GLN A 229 -11.38 -17.74 8.75
C GLN A 229 -10.69 -18.45 7.59
N ILE A 230 -9.95 -17.69 6.77
CA ILE A 230 -9.28 -18.16 5.57
C ILE A 230 -7.82 -17.70 5.56
N SER A 231 -6.98 -18.37 4.76
CA SER A 231 -5.60 -17.94 4.53
C SER A 231 -5.53 -16.82 3.50
N LEU A 232 -4.37 -16.17 3.38
CA LEU A 232 -4.12 -15.14 2.38
C LEU A 232 -4.31 -15.68 0.95
N GLU A 233 -3.84 -16.90 0.67
CA GLU A 233 -3.98 -17.53 -0.65
C GLU A 233 -5.45 -17.68 -1.02
N LYS A 234 -6.26 -18.16 -0.06
CA LYS A 234 -7.69 -18.35 -0.24
C LYS A 234 -8.43 -17.02 -0.44
N PHE A 235 -8.02 -15.95 0.27
CA PHE A 235 -8.52 -14.60 0.04
C PHE A 235 -8.23 -14.13 -1.40
N LEU A 236 -7.00 -14.29 -1.89
CA LEU A 236 -6.62 -13.88 -3.24
C LEU A 236 -7.38 -14.64 -4.34
N GLU A 237 -7.62 -15.94 -4.15
CA GLU A 237 -8.49 -16.74 -5.02
C GLU A 237 -9.92 -16.18 -5.07
N ASP A 238 -10.49 -15.86 -3.90
CA ASP A 238 -11.86 -15.36 -3.78
C ASP A 238 -11.99 -13.96 -4.43
N GLN A 239 -10.96 -13.11 -4.36
CA GLN A 239 -10.93 -11.81 -5.07
C GLN A 239 -10.97 -11.98 -6.60
N ALA A 240 -10.28 -12.99 -7.14
CA ALA A 240 -10.35 -13.31 -8.55
C ALA A 240 -11.74 -13.82 -8.96
N TYR A 241 -12.44 -14.54 -8.08
CA TYR A 241 -13.81 -15.01 -8.32
C TYR A 241 -14.84 -13.86 -8.31
N ILE A 242 -14.79 -12.97 -7.31
CA ILE A 242 -15.74 -11.85 -7.18
C ILE A 242 -15.63 -10.87 -8.36
N ARG A 243 -14.41 -10.62 -8.88
CA ARG A 243 -14.19 -9.73 -10.03
C ARG A 243 -14.79 -10.24 -11.34
N ASN A 244 -15.14 -11.52 -11.41
CA ASN A 244 -15.66 -12.18 -12.61
C ASN A 244 -17.17 -12.49 -12.53
N LEU A 245 -17.87 -12.06 -11.46
CA LEU A 245 -19.33 -12.20 -11.24
C LEU A 245 -20.12 -10.96 -11.65
#